data_AF-A0A6V8NXB2-F1
#
_entry.id   AF-A0A6V8NXB2-F1
#
_cell.length_a   1.000
_cell.length_b   1.000
_cell.length_c   1.000
_cell.angle_alpha   90.00
_cell.angle_beta   90.00
_cell.angle_gamma   90.00
#
_symmetry.space_group_name_H-M   'P 1'
#
loop_
_entity.id
_entity.type
_entity.pdbx_description
1 polymer ?
#
loop_
_entity_poly.entity_id
_entity_poly.type
_entity_poly.pdbx_seq_one_letter_code
_entity_poly.pdbx_strand_id
1 'polypeptide(L)'
;LHYAVWRGDRREIYRNLEIISFSITVAITFTLVVIGLTQLNIYPDAMSLFRKGFYILISGHTGTGNQTIFARQFVNNWGPLAMLGVTMAMAIGGSACSTCGGIKGLRMGILFKSLSYELRRLISPESSVVVQKIHHIRDTILDNRMARAAMFITICFIFINYGLGTIVGVLYGYPLSEALFEAVSAGSTTGLSVGITSSSMPTLLKVVYMFQMWVGRLEFMAVFALFGFVFAAVRGE
;
A
#
# COMPACT_ATOMS: atom_id res chain seq x y z
N LEU A 1 10.65 -10.67 -12.16
CA LEU A 1 9.79 -11.87 -12.25
C LEU A 1 9.52 -12.33 -13.69
N HIS A 2 8.77 -11.56 -14.48
CA HIS A 2 8.33 -12.00 -15.83
C HIS A 2 9.48 -12.46 -16.73
N TYR A 3 10.62 -11.75 -16.68
CA TYR A 3 11.84 -12.15 -17.38
C TYR A 3 12.39 -13.52 -16.95
N ALA A 4 12.37 -13.84 -15.65
CA ALA A 4 12.86 -15.13 -15.13
C ALA A 4 11.96 -16.29 -15.56
N VAL A 5 10.63 -16.06 -15.57
CA VAL A 5 9.65 -17.03 -16.06
C VAL A 5 9.84 -17.28 -17.55
N TRP A 6 10.07 -16.23 -18.35
CA TRP A 6 10.34 -16.38 -19.78
C TRP A 6 11.63 -17.15 -20.06
N ARG A 7 12.65 -17.00 -19.21
CA ARG A 7 13.91 -17.76 -19.27
C ARG A 7 13.82 -19.21 -18.79
N GLY A 8 12.62 -19.68 -18.40
CA GLY A 8 12.35 -21.07 -18.05
C GLY A 8 12.33 -21.38 -16.55
N ASP A 9 12.67 -20.42 -15.68
CA ASP A 9 12.65 -20.64 -14.23
C ASP A 9 11.28 -20.32 -13.63
N ARG A 10 10.33 -21.26 -13.79
CA ARG A 10 8.97 -21.14 -13.24
C ARG A 10 8.93 -21.23 -11.71
N ARG A 11 10.00 -21.71 -11.06
CA ARG A 11 10.06 -21.83 -9.60
C ARG A 11 10.14 -20.47 -8.92
N GLU A 12 10.59 -19.45 -9.64
CA GLU A 12 10.64 -18.07 -9.16
C GLU A 12 9.26 -17.53 -8.78
N ILE A 13 8.17 -18.02 -9.40
CA ILE A 13 6.79 -17.60 -9.08
C ILE A 13 6.45 -17.89 -7.61
N TYR A 14 6.84 -19.05 -7.10
CA TYR A 14 6.48 -19.48 -5.75
C TYR A 14 7.54 -19.13 -4.70
N ARG A 15 8.78 -18.86 -5.14
CA ARG A 15 9.90 -18.56 -4.23
C ARG A 15 10.07 -17.07 -3.96
N ASN A 16 9.61 -16.20 -4.88
CA ASN A 16 9.84 -14.78 -4.76
C ASN A 16 9.01 -14.18 -3.62
N LEU A 17 9.71 -13.52 -2.68
CA LEU A 17 9.10 -12.88 -1.51
C LEU A 17 7.97 -11.93 -1.89
N GLU A 18 8.11 -11.27 -3.04
CA GLU A 18 7.15 -10.30 -3.55
C GLU A 18 5.79 -10.92 -3.86
N ILE A 19 5.76 -12.05 -4.57
CA ILE A 19 4.49 -12.74 -4.89
C ILE A 19 3.85 -13.28 -3.62
N ILE A 20 4.66 -13.85 -2.73
CA ILE A 20 4.18 -14.37 -1.45
C ILE A 20 3.55 -13.23 -0.64
N SER A 21 4.25 -12.10 -0.52
CA SER A 21 3.76 -10.92 0.21
C SER A 21 2.48 -10.35 -0.41
N PHE A 22 2.42 -10.25 -1.75
CA PHE A 22 1.25 -9.78 -2.47
C PHE A 22 0.05 -10.71 -2.29
N SER A 23 0.27 -12.03 -2.39
CA SER A 23 -0.78 -13.03 -2.23
C SER A 23 -1.35 -13.03 -0.81
N ILE A 24 -0.48 -12.94 0.20
CA ILE A 24 -0.88 -12.88 1.61
C ILE A 24 -1.67 -11.60 1.89
N THR A 25 -1.21 -10.44 1.41
CA THR A 25 -1.86 -9.15 1.64
C THR A 25 -3.21 -9.05 0.95
N VAL A 26 -3.34 -9.57 -0.27
CA VAL A 26 -4.63 -9.71 -0.97
C VAL A 26 -5.57 -10.64 -0.19
N ALA A 27 -5.11 -11.81 0.28
CA ALA A 27 -5.95 -12.73 1.04
C ALA A 27 -6.48 -12.08 2.33
N ILE A 28 -5.60 -11.47 3.14
CA ILE A 28 -5.97 -10.85 4.42
C ILE A 28 -6.96 -9.70 4.19
N THR A 29 -6.66 -8.79 3.27
CA THR A 29 -7.53 -7.64 2.99
C THR A 29 -8.85 -8.08 2.38
N PHE A 30 -8.86 -9.11 1.53
CA PHE A 30 -10.08 -9.66 0.96
C PHE A 30 -10.95 -10.33 2.01
N THR A 31 -10.37 -11.07 2.96
CA THR A 31 -11.13 -11.62 4.09
C THR A 31 -11.83 -10.52 4.89
N LEU A 32 -11.17 -9.39 5.14
CA LEU A 32 -11.79 -8.25 5.82
C LEU A 32 -12.96 -7.65 5.02
N VAL A 33 -12.79 -7.50 3.70
CA VAL A 33 -13.88 -7.05 2.82
C VAL A 33 -15.05 -8.03 2.85
N VAL A 34 -14.79 -9.34 2.76
CA VAL A 34 -15.82 -10.37 2.83
C VAL A 34 -16.58 -10.27 4.15
N ILE A 35 -15.89 -10.18 5.29
CA ILE A 35 -16.52 -10.06 6.61
C ILE A 35 -17.40 -8.80 6.69
N GLY A 36 -16.90 -7.66 6.20
CA GLY A 36 -17.68 -6.42 6.20
C GLY A 36 -18.92 -6.50 5.32
N LEU A 37 -18.82 -7.11 4.14
CA LEU A 37 -19.92 -7.23 3.20
C LEU A 37 -20.99 -8.24 3.66
N THR A 38 -20.59 -9.34 4.30
CA THR A 38 -21.52 -10.36 4.80
C THR A 38 -22.26 -9.89 6.05
N GLN A 39 -21.61 -9.17 6.96
CA GLN A 39 -22.26 -8.61 8.16
C GLN A 39 -23.42 -7.68 7.80
N LEU A 40 -23.29 -6.94 6.70
CA LEU A 40 -24.30 -5.99 6.22
C LEU A 40 -25.28 -6.60 5.21
N ASN A 41 -25.14 -7.89 4.85
CA ASN A 41 -25.96 -8.60 3.87
C ASN A 41 -26.17 -7.84 2.54
N ILE A 42 -25.15 -7.10 2.08
CA ILE A 42 -25.25 -6.24 0.88
C ILE A 42 -25.36 -7.10 -0.40
N TYR A 43 -24.63 -8.22 -0.43
CA TYR A 43 -24.62 -9.16 -1.54
C TYR A 43 -24.95 -10.56 -1.00
N PRO A 44 -26.23 -10.99 -1.09
CA PRO A 44 -26.65 -12.30 -0.58
C PRO A 44 -26.09 -13.47 -1.39
N ASP A 45 -25.72 -13.22 -2.65
CA ASP A 45 -25.12 -14.21 -3.54
C ASP A 45 -23.58 -14.15 -3.47
N ALA A 46 -22.96 -15.32 -3.24
CA ALA A 46 -21.51 -15.47 -3.11
C ALA A 46 -20.77 -15.06 -4.39
N MET A 47 -21.34 -15.34 -5.56
CA MET A 47 -20.74 -14.97 -6.85
C MET A 47 -20.73 -13.45 -7.01
N SER A 48 -21.82 -12.78 -6.61
CA SER A 48 -21.91 -11.32 -6.62
C SER A 48 -20.93 -10.66 -5.66
N LEU A 49 -20.77 -11.21 -4.45
CA LEU A 49 -19.78 -10.74 -3.46
C LEU A 49 -18.36 -10.87 -4.01
N PHE A 50 -18.00 -12.04 -4.53
CA PHE A 50 -16.68 -12.25 -5.11
C PHE A 50 -16.45 -11.28 -6.28
N ARG A 51 -17.35 -11.24 -7.26
CA ARG A 51 -17.17 -10.40 -8.46
C ARG A 51 -17.02 -8.91 -8.14
N LYS A 52 -17.82 -8.35 -7.23
CA LYS A 52 -17.77 -6.91 -6.91
C LYS A 52 -16.72 -6.60 -5.83
N GLY A 53 -16.71 -7.38 -4.76
CA GLY A 53 -15.78 -7.26 -3.63
C GLY A 53 -14.33 -7.46 -4.05
N PHE A 54 -14.05 -8.59 -4.72
CA PHE A 54 -12.69 -8.92 -5.15
C PHE A 54 -12.20 -7.95 -6.22
N TYR A 55 -13.06 -7.55 -7.16
CA TYR A 55 -12.66 -6.63 -8.23
C TYR A 55 -12.23 -5.26 -7.72
N ILE A 56 -13.03 -4.65 -6.84
CA ILE A 56 -12.67 -3.33 -6.27
C ILE A 56 -11.41 -3.44 -5.41
N LEU A 57 -11.30 -4.51 -4.63
CA LEU A 57 -10.11 -4.76 -3.82
C LEU A 57 -8.85 -4.94 -4.66
N ILE A 58 -8.87 -5.82 -5.68
CA ILE A 58 -7.68 -6.08 -6.50
C ILE A 58 -7.32 -4.85 -7.33
N SER A 59 -8.31 -4.14 -7.86
CA SER A 59 -8.12 -2.89 -8.61
C SER A 59 -7.46 -1.80 -7.74
N GLY A 60 -7.86 -1.68 -6.48
CA GLY A 60 -7.21 -0.81 -5.51
C GLY A 60 -5.81 -1.31 -5.11
N HIS A 61 -5.65 -2.62 -4.87
CA HIS A 61 -4.38 -3.19 -4.45
C HIS A 61 -3.29 -3.07 -5.54
N THR A 62 -3.66 -3.12 -6.82
CA THR A 62 -2.72 -3.04 -7.94
C THR A 62 -2.50 -1.63 -8.46
N GLY A 63 -3.15 -0.60 -7.92
CA GLY A 63 -3.00 0.77 -8.44
C GLY A 63 -3.80 1.05 -9.71
N THR A 64 -4.78 0.21 -10.07
CA THR A 64 -5.53 0.35 -11.32
C THR A 64 -6.64 1.40 -11.21
N GLY A 65 -7.30 1.50 -10.05
CA GLY A 65 -8.27 2.57 -9.79
C GLY A 65 -9.66 2.40 -10.41
N ASN A 66 -9.96 1.24 -10.99
CA ASN A 66 -11.28 0.99 -11.56
C ASN A 66 -12.30 0.62 -10.48
N GLN A 67 -13.43 1.34 -10.46
CA GLN A 67 -14.60 1.04 -9.62
C GLN A 67 -15.76 0.55 -10.48
N THR A 68 -16.47 -0.48 -10.02
CA THR A 68 -17.69 -1.00 -10.65
C THR A 68 -18.97 -0.45 -10.04
N ILE A 69 -18.85 0.34 -8.97
CA ILE A 69 -19.97 0.97 -8.26
C ILE A 69 -19.68 2.46 -8.08
N PHE A 70 -20.73 3.25 -7.94
CA PHE A 70 -20.58 4.68 -7.72
C PHE A 70 -19.98 4.99 -6.35
N ALA A 71 -19.17 6.05 -6.28
CA ALA A 71 -18.44 6.45 -5.09
C ALA A 71 -19.36 6.64 -3.86
N ARG A 72 -20.53 7.29 -4.03
CA ARG A 72 -21.52 7.45 -2.95
C ARG A 72 -22.17 6.13 -2.51
N GLN A 73 -22.40 5.22 -3.45
CA GLN A 73 -22.93 3.88 -3.14
C GLN A 73 -21.89 3.06 -2.37
N PHE A 74 -20.61 3.21 -2.68
CA PHE A 74 -19.51 2.58 -1.96
C PHE A 74 -19.50 3.03 -0.50
N VAL A 75 -19.50 4.34 -0.23
CA VAL A 75 -19.50 4.86 1.15
C VAL A 75 -20.72 4.41 1.95
N ASN A 76 -21.92 4.57 1.37
CA ASN A 76 -23.16 4.36 2.11
C ASN A 76 -23.43 2.88 2.40
N ASN A 77 -23.06 1.99 1.47
CA ASN A 77 -23.47 0.59 1.56
C ASN A 77 -22.36 -0.34 2.04
N TRP A 78 -21.08 -0.13 1.70
CA TRP A 78 -20.02 -1.10 2.00
C TRP A 78 -19.61 -1.14 3.48
N GLY A 79 -20.00 -0.13 4.24
CA GLY A 79 -19.71 -0.02 5.66
C GLY A 79 -18.22 0.17 6.00
N PRO A 80 -17.91 0.49 7.26
CA PRO A 80 -16.55 0.90 7.64
C PRO A 80 -15.50 -0.20 7.47
N LEU A 81 -15.87 -1.46 7.75
CA LEU A 81 -14.93 -2.58 7.75
C LEU A 81 -14.47 -2.95 6.34
N ALA A 82 -15.39 -3.01 5.37
CA ALA A 82 -15.03 -3.31 3.98
C ALA A 82 -14.28 -2.14 3.34
N MET A 83 -14.67 -0.89 3.64
CA MET A 83 -13.90 0.29 3.23
C MET A 83 -12.46 0.24 3.77
N LEU A 84 -12.28 -0.08 5.04
CA LEU A 84 -10.96 -0.21 5.67
C LEU A 84 -10.13 -1.32 5.02
N GLY A 85 -10.74 -2.46 4.66
CA GLY A 85 -10.08 -3.53 3.92
C GLY A 85 -9.52 -3.05 2.57
N VAL A 86 -10.32 -2.31 1.80
CA VAL A 86 -9.89 -1.71 0.52
C VAL A 86 -8.81 -0.63 0.76
N THR A 87 -8.96 0.21 1.77
CA THR A 87 -7.95 1.24 2.11
C THR A 87 -6.60 0.60 2.46
N MET A 88 -6.58 -0.47 3.25
CA MET A 88 -5.33 -1.17 3.56
C MET A 88 -4.71 -1.83 2.33
N ALA A 89 -5.52 -2.42 1.45
CA ALA A 89 -5.05 -2.97 0.19
C ALA A 89 -4.37 -1.89 -0.69
N MET A 90 -4.98 -0.71 -0.81
CA MET A 90 -4.39 0.43 -1.53
C MET A 90 -3.09 0.93 -0.86
N ALA A 91 -3.07 1.03 0.46
CA ALA A 91 -1.91 1.55 1.20
C ALA A 91 -0.66 0.68 1.00
N ILE A 92 -0.85 -0.65 0.96
CA ILE A 92 0.20 -1.63 0.71
C ILE A 92 0.68 -1.56 -0.75
N GLY A 93 -0.26 -1.52 -1.70
CA GLY A 93 0.04 -1.43 -3.12
C GLY A 93 0.58 -2.73 -3.73
N GLY A 94 1.13 -2.62 -4.94
CA GLY A 94 1.58 -3.76 -5.76
C GLY A 94 3.03 -4.19 -5.54
N SER A 95 3.56 -4.93 -6.51
CA SER A 95 4.98 -5.32 -6.54
C SER A 95 5.93 -4.12 -6.78
N ALA A 96 7.14 -4.23 -6.26
CA ALA A 96 8.29 -3.47 -6.68
C ALA A 96 8.56 -3.62 -8.19
N CYS A 97 9.03 -2.54 -8.81
CA CYS A 97 9.19 -2.41 -10.26
C CYS A 97 7.88 -2.60 -11.07
N SER A 98 6.73 -2.39 -10.44
CA SER A 98 5.42 -2.29 -11.11
C SER A 98 5.03 -0.83 -11.39
N THR A 99 3.92 -0.64 -12.09
CA THR A 99 3.27 0.66 -12.28
C THR A 99 2.47 1.12 -11.06
N CYS A 100 2.42 0.33 -9.98
CA CYS A 100 1.69 0.66 -8.76
C CYS A 100 2.53 1.55 -7.81
N GLY A 101 1.87 2.47 -7.10
CA GLY A 101 2.45 3.24 -6.00
C GLY A 101 2.26 2.57 -4.63
N GLY A 102 2.32 3.38 -3.57
CA GLY A 102 2.16 2.94 -2.19
C GLY A 102 3.45 2.41 -1.55
N ILE A 103 3.31 1.70 -0.42
CA ILE A 103 4.45 1.18 0.35
C ILE A 103 5.24 0.14 -0.44
N LYS A 104 4.56 -0.61 -1.31
CA LYS A 104 5.01 -1.77 -2.11
C LYS A 104 5.11 -3.06 -1.31
N GLY A 105 4.62 -4.15 -1.91
CA GLY A 105 4.59 -5.49 -1.32
C GLY A 105 5.96 -6.00 -0.89
N LEU A 106 7.02 -5.69 -1.66
CA LEU A 106 8.38 -6.06 -1.30
C LEU A 106 8.80 -5.48 0.07
N ARG A 107 8.48 -4.20 0.36
CA ARG A 107 8.80 -3.58 1.65
C ARG A 107 8.03 -4.22 2.78
N MET A 108 6.74 -4.51 2.57
CA MET A 108 5.93 -5.23 3.55
C MET A 108 6.48 -6.63 3.83
N GLY A 109 6.92 -7.36 2.81
CA GLY A 109 7.58 -8.66 2.97
C GLY A 109 8.89 -8.57 3.75
N ILE A 110 9.72 -7.56 3.49
CA ILE A 110 10.98 -7.30 4.21
C ILE A 110 10.68 -6.98 5.68
N LEU A 111 9.72 -6.10 5.95
CA LEU A 111 9.32 -5.71 7.31
C LEU A 111 8.80 -6.90 8.11
N PHE A 112 7.93 -7.72 7.51
CA PHE A 112 7.40 -8.91 8.17
C PHE A 112 8.50 -9.93 8.48
N LYS A 113 9.43 -10.14 7.55
CA LYS A 113 10.61 -10.97 7.78
C LYS A 113 11.50 -10.42 8.90
N SER A 114 11.78 -9.11 8.88
CA SER A 114 12.54 -8.44 9.93
C SER A 114 11.90 -8.59 11.31
N LEU A 115 10.58 -8.40 11.41
CA LEU A 115 9.85 -8.61 12.67
C LEU A 115 9.94 -10.07 13.12
N SER A 116 9.70 -11.02 12.20
CA SER A 116 9.80 -12.45 12.50
C SER A 116 11.22 -12.86 12.90
N TYR A 117 12.23 -12.21 12.34
CA TYR A 117 13.63 -12.39 12.68
C TYR A 117 13.92 -11.92 14.11
N GLU A 118 13.46 -10.73 14.45
CA GLU A 118 13.67 -10.11 15.76
C GLU A 118 12.93 -10.87 16.86
N LEU A 119 11.69 -11.32 16.60
CA LEU A 119 10.94 -12.20 17.50
C LEU A 119 11.66 -13.53 17.73
N ARG A 120 12.16 -14.17 16.66
CA ARG A 120 12.92 -15.43 16.80
C ARG A 120 14.22 -15.20 17.56
N ARG A 121 14.90 -14.07 17.36
CA ARG A 121 16.12 -13.71 18.08
C ARG A 121 15.86 -13.51 19.58
N LEU A 122 14.76 -12.85 19.95
CA LEU A 122 14.35 -12.65 21.35
C LEU A 122 14.05 -13.97 22.07
N ILE A 123 13.47 -14.94 21.35
CA ILE A 123 13.13 -16.26 21.90
C ILE A 123 14.34 -17.22 21.88
N SER A 124 15.35 -16.93 21.04
CA SER A 124 16.51 -17.79 20.87
C SER A 124 17.60 -17.52 21.91
N PRO A 125 18.32 -18.56 22.38
CA PRO A 125 19.50 -18.39 23.22
C PRO A 125 20.58 -17.54 22.53
N GLU A 126 21.39 -16.81 23.30
CA GLU A 126 22.42 -15.86 22.82
C GLU A 126 23.45 -16.47 21.84
N SER A 127 23.59 -17.80 21.77
CA SER A 127 24.54 -18.48 20.88
C SER A 127 24.00 -18.79 19.47
N SER A 128 22.73 -18.48 19.15
CA SER A 128 22.16 -18.81 17.85
C SER A 128 22.37 -17.71 16.81
N VAL A 129 23.04 -18.04 15.71
CA VAL A 129 23.13 -17.17 14.54
C VAL A 129 21.86 -17.35 13.71
N VAL A 130 20.81 -16.60 14.04
CA VAL A 130 19.64 -16.51 13.16
C VAL A 130 20.09 -15.75 11.91
N VAL A 131 19.95 -16.36 10.73
CA VAL A 131 20.15 -15.69 9.42
C VAL A 131 18.87 -15.86 8.61
N GLN A 132 18.16 -14.76 8.34
CA GLN A 132 17.06 -14.79 7.39
C GLN A 132 17.54 -14.35 6.01
N LYS A 133 17.39 -15.24 5.04
CA LYS A 133 17.62 -14.93 3.62
C LYS A 133 16.31 -14.40 3.01
N ILE A 134 16.41 -13.28 2.31
CA ILE A 134 15.38 -12.78 1.41
C ILE A 134 15.74 -13.25 0.01
N HIS A 135 14.82 -13.98 -0.62
CA HIS A 135 14.94 -14.30 -2.03
C HIS A 135 14.18 -13.25 -2.85
N HIS A 136 14.92 -12.39 -3.54
CA HIS A 136 14.39 -11.51 -4.57
C HIS A 136 15.37 -11.52 -5.74
N ILE A 137 15.16 -12.42 -6.71
CA ILE A 137 16.05 -12.67 -7.87
C ILE A 137 17.42 -13.28 -7.48
N ARG A 138 18.01 -12.89 -6.34
CA ARG A 138 19.14 -13.53 -5.67
C ARG A 138 18.84 -13.67 -4.18
N ASP A 139 19.43 -14.67 -3.54
CA ASP A 139 19.42 -14.78 -2.07
C ASP A 139 20.26 -13.63 -1.50
N THR A 140 19.60 -12.66 -0.89
CA THR A 140 20.23 -11.58 -0.13
C THR A 140 20.04 -11.85 1.35
N ILE A 141 21.10 -11.67 2.13
CA ILE A 141 20.99 -11.71 3.59
C ILE A 141 20.20 -10.45 3.99
N LEU A 142 19.21 -10.61 4.87
CA LEU A 142 18.51 -9.46 5.44
C LEU A 142 19.53 -8.62 6.23
N ASP A 143 19.95 -7.50 5.63
CA ASP A 143 20.79 -6.52 6.31
C ASP A 143 19.89 -5.58 7.14
N ASN A 144 20.31 -5.29 8.37
CA ASN A 144 19.67 -4.31 9.25
C ASN A 144 19.52 -2.94 8.55
N ARG A 145 20.42 -2.58 7.64
CA ARG A 145 20.29 -1.35 6.84
C ARG A 145 19.07 -1.39 5.92
N MET A 146 18.79 -2.52 5.27
CA MET A 146 17.62 -2.67 4.39
C MET A 146 16.31 -2.63 5.18
N ALA A 147 16.26 -3.30 6.34
CA ALA A 147 15.10 -3.28 7.21
C ALA A 147 14.80 -1.87 7.75
N ARG A 148 15.83 -1.15 8.22
CA ARG A 148 15.68 0.24 8.68
C ARG A 148 15.22 1.17 7.56
N ALA A 149 15.78 1.04 6.36
CA ALA A 149 15.35 1.84 5.21
C ALA A 149 13.88 1.55 4.85
N ALA A 150 13.48 0.28 4.81
CA ALA A 150 12.09 -0.11 4.56
C ALA A 150 11.15 0.46 5.63
N MET A 151 11.54 0.39 6.91
CA MET A 151 10.75 0.92 8.03
C MET A 151 10.59 2.45 7.94
N PHE A 152 11.69 3.16 7.70
CA PHE A 152 11.69 4.60 7.53
C PHE A 152 10.75 5.04 6.39
N ILE A 153 10.84 4.39 5.23
CA ILE A 153 9.97 4.71 4.08
C ILE A 153 8.50 4.43 4.40
N THR A 154 8.20 3.31 5.07
CA THR A 154 6.83 2.97 5.47
C THR A 154 6.26 4.01 6.44
N ILE A 155 7.05 4.47 7.42
CA ILE A 155 6.66 5.54 8.36
C ILE A 155 6.38 6.84 7.58
N CYS A 156 7.23 7.21 6.63
CA CYS A 156 6.99 8.38 5.79
C CYS A 156 5.68 8.25 4.98
N PHE A 157 5.38 7.08 4.41
CA PHE A 157 4.10 6.87 3.72
C PHE A 157 2.90 7.02 4.65
N ILE A 158 2.95 6.41 5.83
CA ILE A 158 1.82 6.42 6.77
C ILE A 158 1.59 7.82 7.35
N PHE A 159 2.63 8.45 7.90
CA PHE A 159 2.47 9.71 8.63
C PHE A 159 2.55 10.94 7.72
N ILE A 160 3.51 10.99 6.80
CA ILE A 160 3.72 12.16 5.95
C ILE A 160 2.76 12.12 4.77
N ASN A 161 2.65 11.01 4.05
CA ASN A 161 1.73 10.97 2.91
C ASN A 161 0.28 10.84 3.38
N TYR A 162 -0.13 9.69 3.91
CA TYR A 162 -1.53 9.42 4.20
C TYR A 162 -2.07 10.28 5.36
N GLY A 163 -1.26 10.47 6.40
CA GLY A 163 -1.60 11.30 7.56
C GLY A 163 -1.91 12.75 7.19
N LEU A 164 -1.03 13.42 6.44
CA LEU A 164 -1.24 14.83 6.06
C LEU A 164 -2.53 15.01 5.24
N GLY A 165 -2.77 14.18 4.22
CA GLY A 165 -3.99 14.32 3.43
C GLY A 165 -5.26 14.03 4.23
N THR A 166 -5.19 13.08 5.18
CA THR A 166 -6.33 12.77 6.06
C THR A 166 -6.63 13.94 6.98
N ILE A 167 -5.61 14.54 7.60
CA ILE A 167 -5.76 15.70 8.48
C ILE A 167 -6.38 16.88 7.71
N VAL A 168 -5.86 17.18 6.51
CA VAL A 168 -6.41 18.27 5.69
C VAL A 168 -7.85 17.97 5.27
N GLY A 169 -8.17 16.72 4.90
CA GLY A 169 -9.55 16.33 4.60
C GLY A 169 -10.50 16.52 5.79
N VAL A 170 -10.09 16.12 6.98
CA VAL A 170 -10.89 16.31 8.20
C VAL A 170 -11.06 17.79 8.57
N LEU A 171 -10.03 18.62 8.36
CA LEU A 171 -10.13 20.07 8.58
C LEU A 171 -11.17 20.75 7.68
N TYR A 172 -11.43 20.18 6.49
CA TYR A 172 -12.50 20.62 5.60
C TYR A 172 -13.89 20.04 5.92
N GLY A 173 -14.01 19.28 7.02
CA GLY A 173 -15.28 18.74 7.50
C GLY A 173 -15.67 17.37 6.92
N TYR A 174 -14.76 16.70 6.21
CA TYR A 174 -15.03 15.35 5.70
C TYR A 174 -14.88 14.31 6.82
N PRO A 175 -15.71 13.24 6.82
CA PRO A 175 -15.57 12.13 7.77
C PRO A 175 -14.19 11.49 7.70
N LEU A 176 -13.66 11.06 8.85
CA LEU A 176 -12.31 10.49 8.95
C LEU A 176 -12.09 9.29 8.01
N SER A 177 -13.07 8.39 7.91
CA SER A 177 -12.98 7.20 7.05
C SER A 177 -12.88 7.55 5.56
N GLU A 178 -13.65 8.55 5.11
CA GLU A 178 -13.64 9.02 3.73
C GLU A 178 -12.37 9.81 3.42
N ALA A 179 -11.95 10.69 4.33
CA ALA A 179 -10.72 11.46 4.20
C ALA A 179 -9.47 10.56 4.15
N LEU A 180 -9.43 9.52 4.99
CA LEU A 180 -8.37 8.51 4.98
C LEU A 180 -8.35 7.75 3.66
N PHE A 181 -9.53 7.32 3.17
CA PHE A 181 -9.63 6.59 1.92
C PHE A 181 -9.06 7.41 0.73
N GLU A 182 -9.44 8.68 0.63
CA GLU A 182 -8.98 9.56 -0.46
C GLU A 182 -7.51 9.92 -0.33
N ALA A 183 -7.04 10.21 0.89
CA ALA A 183 -5.62 10.48 1.13
C ALA A 183 -4.74 9.26 0.80
N VAL A 184 -5.17 8.06 1.16
CA VAL A 184 -4.50 6.81 0.78
C VAL A 184 -4.59 6.60 -0.71
N SER A 185 -5.71 6.93 -1.35
CA SER A 185 -5.85 6.72 -2.78
C SER A 185 -4.95 7.65 -3.60
N ALA A 186 -4.91 8.95 -3.23
CA ALA A 186 -4.01 9.93 -3.82
C ALA A 186 -2.54 9.55 -3.55
N GLY A 187 -2.19 9.22 -2.30
CA GLY A 187 -0.83 8.87 -1.91
C GLY A 187 -0.29 7.56 -2.51
N SER A 188 -1.16 6.58 -2.75
CA SER A 188 -0.79 5.32 -3.42
C SER A 188 -0.91 5.41 -4.95
N THR A 189 -1.34 6.54 -5.51
CA THR A 189 -1.62 6.75 -6.94
C THR A 189 -2.61 5.73 -7.51
N THR A 190 -3.59 5.31 -6.71
CA THR A 190 -4.61 4.32 -7.12
C THR A 190 -5.75 4.96 -7.89
N GLY A 191 -6.25 6.11 -7.46
CA GLY A 191 -7.35 6.82 -8.13
C GLY A 191 -8.76 6.32 -7.81
N LEU A 192 -8.94 5.49 -6.78
CA LEU A 192 -10.26 5.18 -6.23
C LEU A 192 -10.77 6.38 -5.43
N SER A 193 -12.02 6.77 -5.64
CA SER A 193 -12.63 7.91 -4.93
C SER A 193 -13.90 7.49 -4.18
N VAL A 194 -14.16 8.16 -3.06
CA VAL A 194 -15.42 8.09 -2.31
C VAL A 194 -16.36 9.25 -2.62
N GLY A 195 -15.96 10.10 -3.57
CA GLY A 195 -16.74 11.24 -4.05
C GLY A 195 -16.29 12.58 -3.47
N ILE A 196 -15.20 12.59 -2.68
CA ILE A 196 -14.58 13.84 -2.22
C ILE A 196 -13.82 14.45 -3.40
N THR A 197 -13.04 13.65 -4.11
CA THR A 197 -12.30 14.07 -5.31
C THR A 197 -13.26 14.41 -6.44
N SER A 198 -13.54 15.72 -6.57
CA SER A 198 -14.47 16.29 -7.53
C SER A 198 -13.96 17.65 -8.02
N SER A 199 -14.51 18.15 -9.14
CA SER A 199 -14.18 19.48 -9.65
C SER A 199 -14.50 20.60 -8.65
N SER A 200 -15.49 20.40 -7.78
CA SER A 200 -15.90 21.30 -6.70
C SER A 200 -15.07 21.22 -5.42
N MET A 201 -14.05 20.35 -5.36
CA MET A 201 -13.20 20.21 -4.16
C MET A 201 -12.46 21.53 -3.82
N PRO A 202 -12.27 21.85 -2.52
CA PRO A 202 -11.46 22.99 -2.09
C PRO A 202 -10.07 23.03 -2.72
N THR A 203 -9.61 24.22 -3.09
CA THR A 203 -8.33 24.42 -3.81
C THR A 203 -7.13 23.89 -3.02
N LEU A 204 -7.10 24.07 -1.69
CA LEU A 204 -6.00 23.56 -0.86
C LEU A 204 -5.95 22.03 -0.89
N LEU A 205 -7.10 21.36 -0.79
CA LEU A 205 -7.17 19.90 -0.81
C LEU A 205 -6.70 19.34 -2.16
N LYS A 206 -7.04 20.01 -3.26
CA LYS A 206 -6.49 19.70 -4.60
C LYS A 206 -4.96 19.78 -4.63
N VAL A 207 -4.39 20.87 -4.09
CA VAL A 207 -2.93 21.05 -4.05
C VAL A 207 -2.25 19.97 -3.21
N VAL A 208 -2.82 19.65 -2.05
CA VAL A 208 -2.30 18.58 -1.17
C VAL A 208 -2.34 17.24 -1.89
N TYR A 209 -3.46 16.88 -2.53
CA TYR A 209 -3.59 15.61 -3.24
C TYR A 209 -2.68 15.53 -4.48
N MET A 210 -2.47 16.63 -5.20
CA MET A 210 -1.47 16.69 -6.28
C MET A 210 -0.06 16.39 -5.77
N PHE A 211 0.32 17.00 -4.64
CA PHE A 211 1.63 16.74 -4.03
C PHE A 211 1.75 15.30 -3.52
N GLN A 212 0.70 14.76 -2.89
CA GLN A 212 0.66 13.37 -2.44
C GLN A 212 0.84 12.37 -3.58
N MET A 213 0.17 12.58 -4.72
CA MET A 213 0.31 11.74 -5.91
C MET A 213 1.74 11.80 -6.45
N TRP A 214 2.35 12.99 -6.46
CA TRP A 214 3.72 13.18 -6.92
C TRP A 214 4.74 12.45 -6.03
N VAL A 215 4.64 12.62 -4.70
CA VAL A 215 5.48 11.91 -3.73
C VAL A 215 5.25 10.41 -3.78
N GLY A 216 3.99 9.99 -3.90
CA GLY A 216 3.60 8.59 -4.03
C GLY A 216 4.23 7.91 -5.25
N ARG A 217 4.37 8.65 -6.35
CA ARG A 217 4.96 8.14 -7.60
C ARG A 217 6.48 8.10 -7.59
N LEU A 218 7.13 9.17 -7.11
CA LEU A 218 8.60 9.29 -7.10
C LEU A 218 9.26 8.45 -6.01
N GLU A 219 8.49 8.00 -5.03
CA GLU A 219 8.98 7.47 -3.76
C GLU A 219 9.75 8.51 -2.92
N PHE A 220 9.65 8.35 -1.60
CA PHE A 220 10.29 9.26 -0.65
C PHE A 220 11.81 9.37 -0.82
N MET A 221 12.51 8.31 -1.22
CA MET A 221 13.97 8.38 -1.40
C MET A 221 14.37 9.35 -2.52
N ALA A 222 13.66 9.35 -3.65
CA ALA A 222 13.96 10.28 -4.73
C ALA A 222 13.60 11.71 -4.34
N VAL A 223 12.50 11.90 -3.62
CA VAL A 223 12.09 13.22 -3.11
C VAL A 223 13.14 13.77 -2.14
N PHE A 224 13.60 12.98 -1.17
CA PHE A 224 14.65 13.41 -0.24
C PHE A 224 15.99 13.64 -0.94
N ALA A 225 16.35 12.81 -1.92
CA ALA A 225 17.57 13.01 -2.72
C ALA A 225 17.50 14.34 -3.51
N LEU A 226 16.35 14.68 -4.08
CA LEU A 226 16.14 15.95 -4.78
C LEU A 226 16.30 17.14 -3.83
N PHE A 227 15.67 17.10 -2.65
CA PHE A 227 15.84 18.15 -1.66
C PHE A 227 17.28 18.26 -1.16
N GLY A 228 17.96 17.13 -0.97
CA GLY A 228 19.38 17.09 -0.63
C GLY A 228 20.25 17.74 -1.71
N PHE A 229 19.99 17.43 -2.98
CA PHE A 229 20.69 18.02 -4.12
C PHE A 229 20.47 19.53 -4.22
N VAL A 230 19.22 20.00 -4.10
CA VAL A 230 18.90 21.42 -4.11
C VAL A 230 19.58 22.15 -2.95
N PHE A 231 19.59 21.55 -1.76
CA PHE A 231 20.24 22.14 -0.59
C PHE A 231 21.76 22.22 -0.73
N ALA A 232 22.40 21.18 -1.30
CA ALA A 232 23.82 21.18 -1.62
C ALA A 232 24.15 22.27 -2.65
N ALA A 233 23.37 22.36 -3.73
CA ALA A 233 23.50 23.39 -4.76
C ALA A 233 23.35 24.81 -4.21
N VAL A 234 22.46 25.04 -3.24
CA VAL A 234 22.30 26.33 -2.55
C VAL A 234 23.45 26.63 -1.59
N ARG A 235 24.07 25.61 -0.99
CA ARG A 235 25.27 25.76 -0.15
C ARG A 235 26.58 25.89 -0.94
N GLY A 236 26.56 25.65 -2.24
CA GLY A 236 27.76 25.74 -3.09
C GLY A 236 28.70 24.55 -2.96
N GLU A 237 28.21 23.40 -2.50
CA GLU A 237 28.91 22.10 -2.51
C GLU A 237 28.34 21.16 -3.58
#